data_AF-A0A1L9TKH2-F1
#
_entry.id   AF-A0A1L9TKH2-F1
#
_cell.length_a   1.000
_cell.length_b   1.000
_cell.length_c   1.000
_cell.angle_alpha   90.00
_cell.angle_beta   90.00
_cell.angle_gamma   90.00
#
_symmetry.space_group_name_H-M   'P 1'
#
loop_
_entity.id
_entity.type
_entity.pdbx_description
1 polymer ?
#
loop_
_entity_poly.entity_id
_entity_poly.type
_entity_poly.pdbx_seq_one_letter_code
_entity_poly.pdbx_strand_id
1 'polypeptide(L)'
;LRRVEPNGRPSPHFPWSIRQTGVYHKLVQKQERCQDTSSVFLLIAPSPAAESQAVQSLHGRALSSLDTAFSVHRWFVAESMAGWMDYMCWLEDQLKIMSARIMPGPILDAVGTRPIANHLENGMYELKQLEDKIMDLLVILPTKVQTIHCVAKRYQELCSRFCVPPGACACPKGIQEFEEYSVEALNYQKRAKVLQTRVQSTLRLLSDLVEYEELRTLKQLGAASHQESRTIKDLMVAIIGLVFIPLTLVENFFSTVFVKDDDGGMQVSKNAWSMAAVAVPLTLFVFAIWQLWLRFELQLQPTALGGALRSMFRRRRAKEEDAV
;
A
#
# COMPACT_ATOMS: atom_id res chain seq x y z
N LEU A 1 -10.16 31.49 -6.08
CA LEU A 1 -9.99 30.55 -7.20
C LEU A 1 -8.66 29.82 -7.04
N ARG A 2 -8.59 28.52 -7.36
CA ARG A 2 -7.36 27.71 -7.20
C ARG A 2 -6.83 27.25 -8.55
N ARG A 3 -5.52 27.29 -8.73
CA ARG A 3 -4.78 26.84 -9.92
C ARG A 3 -3.62 25.92 -9.52
N VAL A 4 -3.06 25.21 -10.49
CA VAL A 4 -1.93 24.31 -10.25
C VAL A 4 -0.74 24.77 -11.06
N GLU A 5 0.42 24.88 -10.40
CA GLU A 5 1.66 25.36 -11.03
C GLU A 5 2.85 24.50 -10.59
N PRO A 6 3.84 24.29 -11.48
CA PRO A 6 5.10 23.64 -11.12
C PRO A 6 5.84 24.50 -10.09
N ASN A 7 6.37 23.87 -9.04
CA ASN A 7 7.00 24.57 -7.92
C ASN A 7 8.51 24.79 -8.09
N GLY A 8 9.10 24.32 -9.19
CA GLY A 8 10.51 24.50 -9.54
C GLY A 8 11.51 23.84 -8.58
N ARG A 9 11.05 22.95 -7.68
CA ARG A 9 11.92 22.30 -6.70
C ARG A 9 12.62 21.09 -7.34
N PRO A 10 13.93 20.89 -7.10
CA PRO A 10 14.62 19.69 -7.55
C PRO A 10 14.07 18.43 -6.85
N SER A 11 13.96 17.34 -7.61
CA SER A 11 13.59 15.98 -7.16
C SER A 11 14.41 15.57 -5.93
N PRO A 12 13.82 14.94 -4.87
CA PRO A 12 12.71 13.98 -4.91
C PRO A 12 11.33 14.55 -4.51
N HIS A 13 11.21 15.87 -4.33
CA HIS A 13 9.96 16.45 -3.87
C HIS A 13 8.89 16.55 -4.97
N PHE A 14 7.64 16.45 -4.54
CA PHE A 14 6.44 16.61 -5.37
C PHE A 14 6.52 17.90 -6.21
N PRO A 15 6.41 17.83 -7.56
CA PRO A 15 6.75 18.96 -8.44
C PRO A 15 5.63 20.00 -8.59
N TRP A 16 4.43 19.71 -8.10
CA TRP A 16 3.27 20.57 -8.27
C TRP A 16 2.94 21.37 -7.00
N SER A 17 2.29 22.52 -7.17
CA SER A 17 1.77 23.31 -6.06
C SER A 17 0.39 23.86 -6.41
N ILE A 18 -0.56 23.71 -5.49
CA ILE A 18 -1.89 24.31 -5.63
C ILE A 18 -1.80 25.72 -5.07
N ARG A 19 -2.05 26.72 -5.92
CA ARG A 19 -2.05 28.14 -5.55
C ARG A 19 -3.49 28.65 -5.47
N GLN A 20 -3.72 29.63 -4.62
CA GLN A 20 -5.03 30.24 -4.44
C GLN A 20 -4.93 31.75 -4.64
N THR A 21 -5.79 32.27 -5.51
CA THR A 21 -5.98 33.71 -5.72
C THR A 21 -7.33 34.11 -5.14
N GLY A 22 -7.31 35.11 -4.25
CA GLY A 22 -8.50 35.76 -3.73
C GLY A 22 -8.89 36.93 -4.63
N VAL A 23 -10.16 37.01 -5.00
CA VAL A 23 -10.70 38.11 -5.80
C VAL A 23 -11.89 38.68 -5.04
N TYR A 24 -11.80 39.95 -4.66
CA TYR A 24 -12.91 40.73 -4.15
C TYR A 24 -13.28 41.79 -5.18
N HIS A 25 -14.57 41.92 -5.46
CA HIS A 25 -15.10 42.93 -6.36
C HIS A 25 -16.27 43.64 -5.71
N LYS A 26 -16.19 44.97 -5.68
CA LYS A 26 -17.28 45.86 -5.28
C LYS A 26 -17.69 46.70 -6.48
N LEU A 27 -18.92 46.54 -6.93
CA LEU A 27 -19.55 47.38 -7.95
C LEU A 27 -20.42 48.43 -7.25
N VAL A 28 -20.15 49.71 -7.52
CA VAL A 28 -20.94 50.85 -7.03
C VAL A 28 -21.57 51.54 -8.24
N GLN A 29 -22.88 51.72 -8.20
CA GLN A 29 -23.65 52.38 -9.25
C GLN A 29 -24.45 53.53 -8.64
N LYS A 30 -24.26 54.76 -9.13
CA LYS A 30 -25.05 55.92 -8.69
C LYS A 30 -26.42 55.93 -9.38
N GLN A 31 -27.49 56.13 -8.59
CA GLN A 31 -28.89 55.93 -8.99
C GLN A 31 -29.43 56.94 -10.03
N GLU A 32 -28.80 58.09 -10.26
CA GLU A 32 -29.47 59.18 -10.99
C GLU A 32 -29.06 59.35 -12.47
N ARG A 33 -27.91 58.81 -12.91
CA ARG A 33 -27.53 58.72 -14.34
C ARG A 33 -26.61 57.52 -14.54
N CYS A 34 -26.87 56.72 -15.58
CA CYS A 34 -26.07 55.56 -16.02
C CYS A 34 -24.59 55.84 -16.37
N GLN A 35 -24.01 56.97 -15.96
CA GLN A 35 -22.70 57.44 -16.42
C GLN A 35 -21.55 57.17 -15.42
N ASP A 36 -21.85 57.01 -14.12
CA ASP A 36 -20.81 56.75 -13.11
C ASP A 36 -21.00 55.37 -12.45
N THR A 37 -20.52 54.32 -13.11
CA THR A 37 -20.27 53.03 -12.45
C THR A 37 -18.81 52.98 -12.00
N SER A 38 -18.56 52.70 -10.72
CA SER A 38 -17.21 52.46 -10.22
C SER A 38 -17.08 51.03 -9.73
N SER A 39 -16.06 50.34 -10.23
CA SER A 39 -15.70 48.99 -9.79
C SER A 39 -14.38 49.03 -9.05
N VAL A 40 -14.35 48.47 -7.85
CA VAL A 40 -13.13 48.29 -7.05
C VAL A 40 -12.82 46.81 -6.97
N PHE A 41 -11.60 46.44 -7.36
CA PHE A 41 -11.08 45.08 -7.28
C PHE A 41 -9.94 45.02 -6.25
N LEU A 42 -10.00 44.04 -5.36
CA LEU A 42 -8.90 43.69 -4.46
C LEU A 42 -8.45 42.26 -4.78
N LEU A 43 -7.18 42.12 -5.13
CA LEU A 43 -6.57 40.87 -5.56
C LEU A 43 -5.56 40.42 -4.51
N ILE A 44 -5.68 39.16 -4.08
CA ILE A 44 -4.80 38.57 -3.07
C ILE A 44 -4.09 37.40 -3.72
N ALA A 45 -2.75 37.48 -3.78
CA ALA A 45 -1.88 36.49 -4.41
C ALA A 45 -2.27 36.11 -5.87
N PRO A 46 -2.37 37.08 -6.80
CA PRO A 46 -2.49 36.79 -8.24
C PRO A 46 -1.21 36.09 -8.77
N SER A 47 -1.27 35.36 -9.89
CA SER A 47 -0.02 34.99 -10.58
C SER A 47 0.64 36.22 -11.21
N PRO A 48 1.94 36.16 -11.54
CA PRO A 48 2.58 37.22 -12.31
C PRO A 48 1.93 37.42 -13.69
N ALA A 49 1.55 36.31 -14.35
CA ALA A 49 0.78 36.35 -15.59
C ALA A 49 -0.58 37.02 -15.34
N ALA A 50 -1.20 36.72 -14.20
CA ALA A 50 -2.43 37.33 -13.79
C ALA A 50 -2.26 38.86 -13.73
N GLU A 51 -1.43 39.30 -12.81
CA GLU A 51 -1.18 40.71 -12.53
C GLU A 51 -0.88 41.52 -13.80
N SER A 52 0.00 41.00 -14.67
CA SER A 52 0.35 41.66 -15.93
C SER A 52 -0.85 41.88 -16.87
N GLN A 53 -1.70 40.87 -17.04
CA GLN A 53 -2.84 40.95 -17.94
C GLN A 53 -4.01 41.72 -17.33
N ALA A 54 -4.17 41.73 -16.01
CA ALA A 54 -5.10 42.63 -15.32
C ALA A 54 -4.69 44.10 -15.52
N VAL A 55 -3.40 44.43 -15.34
CA VAL A 55 -2.89 45.79 -15.53
C VAL A 55 -3.05 46.23 -16.99
N GLN A 56 -2.69 45.38 -17.96
CA GLN A 56 -2.85 45.68 -19.39
C GLN A 56 -4.32 45.87 -19.79
N SER A 57 -5.23 45.03 -19.27
CA SER A 57 -6.66 45.11 -19.62
C SER A 57 -7.36 46.33 -19.03
N LEU A 58 -6.84 46.85 -17.91
CA LEU A 58 -7.34 48.05 -17.23
C LEU A 58 -6.67 49.33 -17.74
N HIS A 59 -5.49 49.25 -18.36
CA HIS A 59 -4.81 50.40 -18.97
C HIS A 59 -5.51 50.84 -20.26
N GLY A 60 -5.93 52.11 -20.34
CA GLY A 60 -6.43 52.73 -21.57
C GLY A 60 -7.89 52.45 -21.92
N ARG A 61 -8.64 51.67 -21.13
CA ARG A 61 -10.09 51.51 -21.30
C ARG A 61 -10.86 52.37 -20.30
N ALA A 62 -11.65 53.32 -20.79
CA ALA A 62 -12.68 53.95 -19.97
C ALA A 62 -13.68 52.86 -19.56
N LEU A 63 -13.67 52.50 -18.27
CA LEU A 63 -14.56 51.52 -17.64
C LEU A 63 -15.99 52.06 -17.58
N SER A 64 -16.65 52.18 -18.72
CA SER A 64 -18.03 52.70 -18.82
C SER A 64 -19.09 51.60 -18.86
N SER A 65 -18.70 50.32 -18.86
CA SER A 65 -19.63 49.20 -19.00
C SER A 65 -19.42 48.09 -17.96
N LEU A 66 -20.55 47.52 -17.54
CA LEU A 66 -20.65 46.26 -16.80
C LEU A 66 -19.74 45.17 -17.42
N ASP A 67 -19.67 45.11 -18.75
CA ASP A 67 -18.84 44.17 -19.53
C ASP A 67 -17.35 44.18 -19.12
N THR A 68 -16.81 45.34 -18.78
CA THR A 68 -15.40 45.47 -18.37
C THR A 68 -15.17 44.89 -16.96
N ALA A 69 -16.12 45.12 -16.03
CA ALA A 69 -16.05 44.56 -14.69
C ALA A 69 -16.17 43.02 -14.71
N PHE A 70 -16.94 42.46 -15.64
CA PHE A 70 -17.07 41.01 -15.80
C PHE A 70 -15.90 40.37 -16.53
N SER A 71 -15.26 41.09 -17.45
CA SER A 71 -14.05 40.62 -18.15
C SER A 71 -12.92 40.24 -17.19
N VAL A 72 -12.80 40.94 -16.06
CA VAL A 72 -11.82 40.62 -15.00
C VAL A 72 -12.14 39.26 -14.35
N HIS A 73 -13.39 39.01 -13.98
CA HIS A 73 -13.80 37.71 -13.40
C HIS A 73 -13.62 36.57 -14.39
N ARG A 74 -13.98 36.78 -15.66
CA ARG A 74 -13.84 35.80 -16.75
C ARG A 74 -12.40 35.33 -16.87
N TRP A 75 -11.49 36.29 -16.88
CA TRP A 75 -10.08 36.00 -17.02
C TRP A 75 -9.48 35.32 -15.78
N PHE A 76 -9.84 35.71 -14.56
CA PHE A 76 -9.41 34.97 -13.36
C PHE A 76 -9.95 33.54 -13.31
N VAL A 77 -11.18 33.32 -13.80
CA VAL A 77 -11.73 31.97 -13.94
C VAL A 77 -10.92 31.16 -14.95
N ALA A 78 -10.63 31.74 -16.12
CA ALA A 78 -9.81 31.11 -17.15
C ALA A 78 -8.42 30.73 -16.62
N GLU A 79 -7.74 31.66 -15.94
CA GLU A 79 -6.44 31.41 -15.31
C GLU A 79 -6.53 30.30 -14.26
N SER A 80 -7.64 30.23 -13.51
CA SER A 80 -7.85 29.16 -12.53
C SER A 80 -7.96 27.76 -13.15
N MET A 81 -8.24 27.65 -14.46
CA MET A 81 -8.28 26.39 -15.20
C MET A 81 -6.88 25.84 -15.52
N ALA A 82 -5.85 26.69 -15.49
CA ALA A 82 -4.49 26.31 -15.84
C ALA A 82 -3.88 25.23 -14.91
N GLY A 83 -3.13 24.32 -15.53
CA GLY A 83 -2.31 23.29 -14.87
C GLY A 83 -3.07 22.12 -14.25
N TRP A 84 -4.40 22.15 -14.19
CA TRP A 84 -5.19 21.04 -13.64
C TRP A 84 -5.07 19.76 -14.48
N MET A 85 -5.07 19.90 -15.81
CA MET A 85 -4.91 18.78 -16.73
C MET A 85 -3.57 18.07 -16.54
N ASP A 86 -2.47 18.82 -16.59
CA ASP A 86 -1.11 18.29 -16.48
C ASP A 86 -0.88 17.64 -15.11
N TYR A 87 -1.41 18.26 -14.06
CA TYR A 87 -1.35 17.72 -12.72
C TYR A 87 -2.09 16.39 -12.59
N MET A 88 -3.30 16.27 -13.16
CA MET A 88 -4.04 15.00 -13.17
C MET A 88 -3.33 13.93 -14.01
N CYS A 89 -2.75 14.28 -15.16
CA CYS A 89 -1.93 13.35 -15.93
C CYS A 89 -0.73 12.85 -15.11
N TRP A 90 -0.06 13.75 -14.40
CA TRP A 90 1.04 13.38 -13.52
C TRP A 90 0.59 12.43 -12.40
N LEU A 91 -0.55 12.68 -11.76
CA LEU A 91 -1.10 11.78 -10.73
C LEU A 91 -1.45 10.39 -11.33
N GLU A 92 -2.04 10.37 -12.53
CA GLU A 92 -2.35 9.13 -13.25
C GLU A 92 -1.08 8.34 -13.57
N ASP A 93 0.00 9.01 -13.99
CA ASP A 93 1.27 8.35 -14.30
C ASP A 93 1.98 7.84 -13.04
N GLN A 94 1.93 8.58 -11.94
CA GLN A 94 2.41 8.07 -10.64
C GLN A 94 1.66 6.80 -10.23
N LEU A 95 0.33 6.81 -10.37
CA LEU A 95 -0.47 5.62 -10.07
C LEU A 95 -0.10 4.43 -10.96
N LYS A 96 0.11 4.65 -12.27
CA LYS A 96 0.55 3.58 -13.18
C LYS A 96 1.90 3.01 -12.76
N ILE A 97 2.87 3.86 -12.42
CA ILE A 97 4.20 3.43 -11.98
C ILE A 97 4.10 2.61 -10.69
N MET A 98 3.35 3.10 -9.69
CA MET A 98 3.17 2.39 -8.42
C MET A 98 2.40 1.08 -8.60
N SER A 99 1.32 1.08 -9.37
CA SER A 99 0.54 -0.12 -9.68
C SER A 99 1.39 -1.17 -10.42
N ALA A 100 2.23 -0.78 -11.38
CA ALA A 100 3.12 -1.71 -12.07
C ALA A 100 4.19 -2.32 -11.15
N ARG A 101 4.63 -1.60 -10.11
CA ARG A 101 5.54 -2.14 -9.07
C ARG A 101 4.84 -3.14 -8.14
N ILE A 102 3.55 -2.92 -7.87
CA ILE A 102 2.74 -3.77 -6.98
C ILE A 102 2.27 -5.04 -7.70
N MET A 103 1.97 -4.95 -9.01
CA MET A 103 1.57 -6.12 -9.79
C MET A 103 2.70 -7.15 -9.86
N PRO A 104 2.39 -8.45 -9.74
CA PRO A 104 3.40 -9.50 -9.73
C PRO A 104 3.98 -9.70 -11.14
N GLY A 105 4.99 -8.88 -11.51
CA GLY A 105 6.15 -9.40 -12.25
C GLY A 105 6.90 -10.40 -11.37
N PRO A 106 7.83 -11.24 -11.89
CA PRO A 106 8.23 -12.52 -11.30
C PRO A 106 8.89 -12.38 -9.91
N ILE A 107 8.07 -12.16 -8.88
CA ILE A 107 8.42 -12.16 -7.45
C ILE A 107 8.30 -13.59 -6.90
N LEU A 108 7.90 -14.54 -7.75
CA LEU A 108 7.82 -15.97 -7.41
C LEU A 108 9.16 -16.71 -7.52
N ASP A 109 10.19 -16.14 -8.16
CA ASP A 109 11.46 -16.84 -8.35
C ASP A 109 12.66 -15.91 -8.16
N ALA A 110 13.13 -15.76 -6.92
CA ALA A 110 14.56 -15.73 -6.62
C ALA A 110 14.77 -15.63 -5.11
N VAL A 111 15.10 -16.78 -4.51
CA VAL A 111 16.18 -16.90 -3.52
C VAL A 111 16.24 -15.76 -2.50
N GLY A 112 15.38 -15.81 -1.50
CA GLY A 112 15.65 -15.46 -0.09
C GLY A 112 16.60 -14.32 0.27
N THR A 113 16.68 -13.22 -0.48
CA THR A 113 17.67 -12.16 -0.19
C THR A 113 17.14 -10.73 -0.08
N ARG A 114 15.82 -10.49 -0.09
CA ARG A 114 15.25 -9.21 0.37
C ARG A 114 13.92 -9.43 1.11
N PRO A 115 13.69 -8.79 2.27
CA PRO A 115 12.39 -8.83 2.93
C PRO A 115 11.36 -8.12 2.04
N ILE A 116 10.46 -8.91 1.43
CA ILE A 116 9.38 -8.45 0.54
C ILE A 116 8.48 -7.44 1.26
N ALA A 117 8.29 -7.63 2.57
CA ALA A 117 7.61 -6.72 3.50
C ALA A 117 8.04 -5.25 3.34
N ASN A 118 9.34 -4.94 3.31
CA ASN A 118 9.81 -3.55 3.25
C ASN A 118 9.43 -2.85 1.93
N HIS A 119 9.38 -3.59 0.82
CA HIS A 119 8.98 -3.01 -0.48
C HIS A 119 7.46 -2.78 -0.54
N LEU A 120 6.70 -3.69 0.06
CA LEU A 120 5.24 -3.64 0.11
C LEU A 120 4.76 -2.50 1.03
N GLU A 121 5.36 -2.35 2.21
CA GLU A 121 5.10 -1.27 3.17
C GLU A 121 5.40 0.11 2.59
N ASN A 122 6.55 0.27 1.92
CA ASN A 122 6.90 1.52 1.25
C ASN A 122 5.90 1.85 0.12
N GLY A 123 5.46 0.84 -0.63
CA GLY A 123 4.42 0.98 -1.65
C GLY A 123 3.08 1.45 -1.07
N MET A 124 2.70 0.96 0.12
CA MET A 124 1.48 1.40 0.80
C MET A 124 1.55 2.87 1.18
N TYR A 125 2.69 3.32 1.72
CA TYR A 125 2.88 4.71 2.11
C TYR A 125 2.84 5.66 0.92
N GLU A 126 3.54 5.33 -0.17
CA GLU A 126 3.52 6.12 -1.41
C GLU A 126 2.11 6.23 -2.01
N LEU A 127 1.39 5.11 -2.06
CA LEU A 127 0.02 5.08 -2.60
C LEU A 127 -0.97 5.83 -1.71
N LYS A 128 -0.77 5.82 -0.40
CA LYS A 128 -1.57 6.59 0.57
C LYS A 128 -1.32 8.08 0.46
N GLN A 129 -0.05 8.50 0.28
CA GLN A 129 0.25 9.90 -0.04
C GLN A 129 -0.46 10.35 -1.32
N LEU A 130 -0.49 9.48 -2.34
CA LEU A 130 -1.19 9.77 -3.59
C LEU A 130 -2.72 9.87 -3.37
N GLU A 131 -3.31 8.99 -2.55
CA GLU A 131 -4.72 9.05 -2.16
C GLU A 131 -5.06 10.39 -1.48
N ASP A 132 -4.26 10.82 -0.50
CA ASP A 132 -4.46 12.09 0.20
C ASP A 132 -4.47 13.27 -0.78
N LYS A 133 -3.59 13.26 -1.78
CA LYS A 133 -3.59 14.29 -2.83
C LYS A 133 -4.83 14.24 -3.70
N ILE A 134 -5.35 13.07 -4.02
CA ILE A 134 -6.60 12.95 -4.78
C ILE A 134 -7.79 13.41 -3.93
N MET A 135 -7.78 13.15 -2.62
CA MET A 135 -8.78 13.66 -1.70
C MET A 135 -8.82 15.19 -1.69
N ASP A 136 -7.66 15.86 -1.72
CA ASP A 136 -7.60 17.32 -1.87
C ASP A 136 -8.33 17.79 -3.16
N LEU A 137 -8.17 17.08 -4.28
CA LEU A 137 -8.84 17.38 -5.55
C LEU A 137 -10.36 17.24 -5.43
N LEU A 138 -10.81 16.20 -4.73
CA LEU A 138 -12.22 15.95 -4.49
C LEU A 138 -12.87 17.00 -3.59
N VAL A 139 -12.10 17.74 -2.81
CA VAL A 139 -12.59 18.92 -2.05
C VAL A 139 -12.53 20.18 -2.92
N ILE A 140 -11.44 20.38 -3.66
CA ILE A 140 -11.20 21.64 -4.39
C ILE A 140 -12.08 21.79 -5.62
N LEU A 141 -12.20 20.74 -6.44
CA LEU A 141 -12.88 20.80 -7.75
C LEU A 141 -14.39 21.05 -7.63
N PRO A 142 -15.15 20.43 -6.70
CA PRO A 142 -16.55 20.78 -6.52
C PRO A 142 -16.75 22.23 -6.10
N THR A 143 -15.92 22.75 -5.18
CA THR A 143 -15.98 24.17 -4.79
C THR A 143 -15.71 25.08 -5.99
N LYS A 144 -14.81 24.68 -6.88
CA LYS A 144 -14.52 25.42 -8.12
C LYS A 144 -15.73 25.46 -9.05
N VAL A 145 -16.36 24.31 -9.33
CA VAL A 145 -17.59 24.22 -10.14
C VAL A 145 -18.67 25.13 -9.57
N GLN A 146 -18.92 25.03 -8.27
CA GLN A 146 -19.93 25.85 -7.60
C GLN A 146 -19.60 27.36 -7.67
N THR A 147 -18.33 27.73 -7.48
CA THR A 147 -17.90 29.14 -7.55
C THR A 147 -18.14 29.71 -8.95
N ILE A 148 -17.74 28.98 -10.00
CA ILE A 148 -17.92 29.41 -11.39
C ILE A 148 -19.41 29.55 -11.72
N HIS A 149 -20.21 28.55 -11.33
CA HIS A 149 -21.66 28.58 -11.52
C HIS A 149 -22.34 29.76 -10.80
N CYS A 150 -21.96 30.03 -9.55
CA CYS A 150 -22.50 31.17 -8.79
C CYS A 150 -22.11 32.52 -9.43
N VAL A 151 -20.88 32.65 -9.94
CA VAL A 151 -20.44 33.86 -10.65
C VAL A 151 -21.23 34.05 -11.95
N ALA A 152 -21.41 33.00 -12.75
CA ALA A 152 -22.20 33.03 -13.98
C ALA A 152 -23.65 33.44 -13.72
N LYS A 153 -24.29 32.82 -12.70
CA LYS A 153 -25.66 33.15 -12.30
C LYS A 153 -25.79 34.59 -11.84
N ARG A 154 -24.84 35.08 -11.02
CA ARG A 154 -24.83 36.47 -10.57
C ARG A 154 -24.67 37.43 -11.75
N TYR A 155 -23.86 37.06 -12.74
CA TYR A 155 -23.71 37.85 -13.96
C TYR A 155 -25.01 37.91 -14.76
N GLN A 156 -25.69 36.77 -14.93
CA GLN A 156 -27.00 36.71 -15.59
C GLN A 156 -28.04 37.63 -14.91
N GLU A 157 -28.08 37.64 -13.58
CA GLU A 157 -28.96 38.52 -12.79
C GLU A 157 -28.63 40.01 -12.96
N LEU A 158 -27.34 40.36 -13.04
CA LEU A 158 -26.92 41.75 -13.25
C LEU A 158 -27.18 42.19 -14.70
N CYS A 159 -26.95 41.31 -15.67
CA CYS A 159 -27.19 41.62 -17.07
C CYS A 159 -28.67 41.89 -17.35
N SER A 160 -29.58 41.07 -16.78
CA SER A 160 -31.03 41.27 -16.95
C SER A 160 -31.54 42.58 -16.35
N ARG A 161 -30.87 43.11 -15.32
CA ARG A 161 -31.26 44.36 -14.66
C ARG A 161 -30.74 45.62 -15.36
N PHE A 162 -29.56 45.53 -15.99
CA PHE A 162 -28.82 46.73 -16.39
C PHE A 162 -28.55 46.84 -17.89
N CYS A 163 -28.79 45.79 -18.69
CA CYS A 163 -28.62 45.89 -20.14
C CYS A 163 -29.88 46.41 -20.82
N VAL A 164 -29.80 47.63 -21.36
CA VAL A 164 -30.84 48.25 -22.17
C VAL A 164 -30.20 48.84 -23.44
N PRO A 165 -30.72 48.55 -24.65
CA PRO A 165 -31.82 47.63 -24.98
C PRO A 165 -31.40 46.15 -24.94
N PRO A 166 -32.35 45.22 -24.67
CA PRO A 166 -32.10 43.78 -24.64
C PRO A 166 -31.61 43.29 -26.02
N GLY A 167 -30.41 42.69 -26.06
CA GLY A 167 -29.77 42.19 -27.27
C GLY A 167 -28.58 43.00 -27.78
N ALA A 168 -28.35 44.21 -27.27
CA ALA A 168 -27.16 45.01 -27.61
C ALA A 168 -25.94 44.73 -26.71
N CYS A 169 -26.07 43.85 -25.71
CA CYS A 169 -25.02 43.54 -24.75
C CYS A 169 -24.24 42.26 -25.10
N ALA A 170 -22.96 42.24 -24.75
CA ALA A 170 -22.10 41.06 -24.92
C ALA A 170 -22.30 39.99 -23.83
N CYS A 171 -23.22 40.18 -22.88
CA CYS A 171 -23.38 39.27 -21.75
C CYS A 171 -23.63 37.81 -22.11
N PRO A 172 -24.46 37.48 -23.12
CA PRO A 172 -24.74 36.07 -23.42
C PRO A 172 -23.46 35.29 -23.73
N LYS A 173 -22.50 35.91 -24.42
CA LYS A 173 -21.19 35.31 -24.72
C LYS A 173 -20.38 35.07 -23.45
N GLY A 174 -20.28 36.09 -22.58
CA GLY A 174 -19.54 35.94 -21.32
C GLY A 174 -20.16 34.91 -20.37
N ILE A 175 -21.49 34.81 -20.31
CA ILE A 175 -22.19 33.79 -19.51
C ILE A 175 -21.89 32.39 -20.07
N GLN A 176 -21.99 32.22 -21.39
CA GLN A 176 -21.66 30.95 -22.05
C GLN A 176 -20.22 30.51 -21.75
N GLU A 177 -19.25 31.42 -21.80
CA GLU A 177 -17.85 31.10 -21.45
C GLU A 177 -17.71 30.61 -20.00
N PHE A 178 -18.43 31.20 -19.04
CA PHE A 178 -18.42 30.67 -17.66
C PHE A 178 -19.07 29.29 -17.56
N GLU A 179 -20.14 29.03 -18.32
CA GLU A 179 -20.77 27.71 -18.36
C GLU A 179 -19.80 26.66 -18.91
N GLU A 180 -19.06 26.99 -19.97
CA GLU A 180 -18.01 26.16 -20.56
C GLU A 180 -16.92 25.83 -19.53
N TYR A 181 -16.41 26.84 -18.79
CA TYR A 181 -15.47 26.61 -17.69
C TYR A 181 -16.06 25.74 -16.56
N SER A 182 -17.35 25.86 -16.28
CA SER A 182 -18.01 25.02 -15.27
C SER A 182 -18.07 23.55 -15.72
N VAL A 183 -18.34 23.30 -17.00
CA VAL A 183 -18.37 21.97 -17.61
C VAL A 183 -16.98 21.35 -17.61
N GLU A 184 -15.95 22.13 -17.94
CA GLU A 184 -14.56 21.69 -17.88
C GLU A 184 -14.14 21.36 -16.44
N ALA A 185 -14.46 22.20 -15.46
CA ALA A 185 -14.19 21.93 -14.05
C ALA A 185 -14.94 20.68 -13.54
N LEU A 186 -16.15 20.43 -14.03
CA LEU A 186 -16.91 19.22 -13.75
C LEU A 186 -16.23 17.98 -14.35
N ASN A 187 -15.63 18.08 -15.54
CA ASN A 187 -14.86 16.99 -16.13
C ASN A 187 -13.62 16.67 -15.29
N TYR A 188 -12.94 17.67 -14.76
CA TYR A 188 -11.84 17.47 -13.81
C TYR A 188 -12.32 16.74 -12.55
N GLN A 189 -13.46 17.13 -11.99
CA GLN A 189 -14.05 16.46 -10.82
C GLN A 189 -14.37 14.99 -11.11
N LYS A 190 -14.96 14.69 -12.27
CA LYS A 190 -15.25 13.31 -12.69
C LYS A 190 -13.98 12.48 -12.80
N ARG A 191 -12.92 13.02 -13.41
CA ARG A 191 -11.62 12.34 -13.52
C ARG A 191 -11.00 12.08 -12.15
N ALA A 192 -11.02 13.05 -11.24
CA ALA A 192 -10.52 12.87 -9.88
C ALA A 192 -11.24 11.73 -9.14
N LYS A 193 -12.56 11.58 -9.32
CA LYS A 193 -13.32 10.44 -8.76
C LYS A 193 -12.87 9.10 -9.33
N VAL A 194 -12.68 9.01 -10.64
CA VAL A 194 -12.17 7.78 -11.27
C VAL A 194 -10.78 7.44 -10.73
N LEU A 195 -9.91 8.45 -10.60
CA LEU A 195 -8.57 8.27 -10.06
C LEU A 195 -8.60 7.80 -8.60
N GLN A 196 -9.49 8.36 -7.77
CA GLN A 196 -9.71 7.90 -6.39
C GLN A 196 -10.10 6.42 -6.35
N THR A 197 -11.07 6.01 -7.16
CA THR A 197 -11.49 4.60 -7.22
C THR A 197 -10.33 3.69 -7.61
N ARG A 198 -9.49 4.10 -8.56
CA ARG A 198 -8.32 3.32 -8.98
C ARG A 198 -7.27 3.20 -7.87
N VAL A 199 -6.97 4.29 -7.17
CA VAL A 199 -6.03 4.25 -6.03
C VAL A 199 -6.55 3.36 -4.92
N GLN A 200 -7.83 3.47 -4.56
CA GLN A 200 -8.44 2.64 -3.52
C GLN A 200 -8.45 1.16 -3.88
N SER A 201 -8.75 0.81 -5.13
CA SER A 201 -8.65 -0.57 -5.59
C SER A 201 -7.22 -1.09 -5.51
N THR A 202 -6.23 -0.28 -5.90
CA THR A 202 -4.82 -0.66 -5.83
C THR A 202 -4.35 -0.84 -4.39
N LEU A 203 -4.81 0.03 -3.48
CA LEU A 203 -4.48 -0.05 -2.04
C LEU A 203 -5.09 -1.31 -1.40
N ARG A 204 -6.32 -1.66 -1.76
CA ARG A 204 -6.96 -2.92 -1.31
C ARG A 204 -6.17 -4.13 -1.79
N LEU A 205 -5.84 -4.20 -3.07
CA LEU A 205 -5.03 -5.29 -3.62
C LEU A 205 -3.69 -5.42 -2.90
N LEU A 206 -3.04 -4.30 -2.59
CA LEU A 206 -1.78 -4.28 -1.86
C LEU A 206 -1.95 -4.80 -0.43
N SER A 207 -2.98 -4.36 0.29
CA SER A 207 -3.29 -4.87 1.63
C SER A 207 -3.57 -6.39 1.62
N ASP A 208 -4.34 -6.88 0.65
CA ASP A 208 -4.65 -8.31 0.50
C ASP A 208 -3.37 -9.13 0.24
N LEU A 209 -2.41 -8.58 -0.52
CA LEU A 209 -1.11 -9.21 -0.77
C LEU A 209 -0.25 -9.28 0.50
N VAL A 210 -0.23 -8.21 1.31
CA VAL A 210 0.47 -8.20 2.62
C VAL A 210 -0.11 -9.29 3.52
N GLU A 211 -1.44 -9.33 3.67
CA GLU A 211 -2.12 -10.32 4.50
C GLU A 211 -1.85 -11.75 4.01
N TYR A 212 -1.85 -11.97 2.69
CA TYR A 212 -1.52 -13.27 2.11
C TYR A 212 -0.08 -13.70 2.44
N GLU A 213 0.89 -12.79 2.41
CA GLU A 213 2.28 -13.07 2.78
C GLU A 213 2.41 -13.43 4.26
N GLU A 214 1.75 -12.69 5.14
CA GLU A 214 1.70 -12.99 6.58
C GLU A 214 1.09 -14.37 6.85
N LEU A 215 -0.04 -14.70 6.20
CA LEU A 215 -0.66 -16.02 6.33
C LEU A 215 0.25 -17.14 5.81
N ARG A 216 1.01 -16.88 4.73
CA ARG A 216 1.97 -17.85 4.18
C ARG A 216 3.13 -18.09 5.14
N THR A 217 3.72 -17.04 5.71
CA THR A 217 4.82 -17.17 6.66
C THR A 217 4.38 -17.87 7.95
N LEU A 218 3.18 -17.57 8.47
CA LEU A 218 2.58 -18.27 9.60
C LEU A 218 2.35 -19.76 9.31
N LYS A 219 1.85 -20.11 8.11
CA LYS A 219 1.69 -21.51 7.70
C LYS A 219 3.02 -22.24 7.59
N GLN A 220 4.05 -21.60 7.05
CA GLN A 220 5.40 -22.17 6.96
C GLN A 220 6.00 -22.42 8.36
N LEU A 221 5.85 -21.45 9.26
CA LEU A 221 6.31 -21.58 10.64
C LEU A 221 5.54 -22.68 11.39
N GLY A 222 4.22 -22.75 11.22
CA GLY A 222 3.38 -23.80 11.79
C GLY A 222 3.74 -25.20 11.26
N ALA A 223 4.01 -25.34 9.96
CA ALA A 223 4.45 -26.59 9.36
C ALA A 223 5.82 -27.03 9.88
N ALA A 224 6.79 -26.11 9.97
CA ALA A 224 8.10 -26.38 10.55
C ALA A 224 8.00 -26.79 12.03
N SER A 225 7.21 -26.07 12.83
CA SER A 225 6.98 -26.38 14.24
C SER A 225 6.25 -27.72 14.45
N HIS A 226 5.29 -28.05 13.58
CA HIS A 226 4.64 -29.36 13.61
C HIS A 226 5.61 -30.50 13.28
N GLN A 227 6.52 -30.29 12.33
CA GLN A 227 7.55 -31.26 12.01
C GLN A 227 8.52 -31.45 13.19
N GLU A 228 9.02 -30.36 13.77
CA GLU A 228 9.87 -30.40 14.98
C GLU A 228 9.15 -31.11 16.14
N SER A 229 7.87 -30.81 16.35
CA SER A 229 7.06 -31.45 17.40
C SER A 229 6.89 -32.94 17.20
N ARG A 230 6.75 -33.42 15.95
CA ARG A 230 6.70 -34.86 15.65
C ARG A 230 8.04 -35.51 15.95
N THR A 231 9.15 -34.91 15.52
CA THR A 231 10.49 -35.42 15.81
C THR A 231 10.76 -35.53 17.31
N ILE A 232 10.35 -34.53 18.10
CA ILE A 232 10.47 -34.57 19.57
C ILE A 232 9.60 -35.67 20.18
N LYS A 233 8.36 -35.84 19.71
CA LYS A 233 7.45 -36.90 20.19
C LYS A 233 7.99 -38.30 19.87
N ASP A 234 8.47 -38.51 18.65
CA ASP A 234 9.06 -39.79 18.22
C ASP A 234 10.30 -40.12 19.06
N LEU A 235 11.15 -39.14 19.34
CA LEU A 235 12.30 -39.28 20.24
C LEU A 235 11.87 -39.68 21.66
N MET A 236 10.83 -39.04 22.21
CA MET A 236 10.32 -39.37 23.54
C MET A 236 9.81 -40.81 23.62
N VAL A 237 9.05 -41.29 22.63
CA VAL A 237 8.54 -42.67 22.59
C VAL A 237 9.71 -43.66 22.52
N ALA A 238 10.73 -43.37 21.71
CA ALA A 238 11.92 -44.21 21.61
C ALA A 238 12.68 -44.30 22.95
N ILE A 239 12.84 -43.18 23.66
CA ILE A 239 13.49 -43.15 24.98
C ILE A 239 12.71 -43.99 26.00
N ILE A 240 11.38 -43.85 26.05
CA ILE A 240 10.53 -44.63 26.97
C ILE A 240 10.65 -46.13 26.66
N GLY A 241 10.56 -46.54 25.39
CA GLY A 241 10.71 -47.94 24.99
C GLY A 241 12.09 -48.51 25.36
N LEU A 242 13.16 -47.75 25.12
CA LEU A 242 14.53 -48.15 25.43
C LEU A 242 14.76 -48.43 26.93
N VAL A 243 14.12 -47.67 27.83
CA VAL A 243 14.28 -47.82 29.28
C VAL A 243 13.35 -48.91 29.82
N PHE A 244 12.08 -48.93 29.41
CA PHE A 244 11.06 -49.82 29.99
C PHE A 244 11.13 -51.26 29.47
N ILE A 245 11.52 -51.50 28.22
CA ILE A 245 11.59 -52.87 27.67
C ILE A 245 12.64 -53.73 28.39
N PRO A 246 13.90 -53.32 28.55
CA PRO A 246 14.88 -54.13 29.28
C PRO A 246 14.56 -54.20 30.78
N LEU A 247 13.99 -53.14 31.37
CA LEU A 247 13.59 -53.16 32.79
C LEU A 247 12.47 -54.18 33.06
N THR A 248 11.44 -54.22 32.21
CA THR A 248 10.35 -55.20 32.34
C THR A 248 10.80 -56.62 32.03
N LEU A 249 11.78 -56.81 31.14
CA LEU A 249 12.40 -58.12 30.90
C LEU A 249 13.10 -58.65 32.16
N VAL A 250 13.90 -57.80 32.83
CA VAL A 250 14.55 -58.12 34.09
C VAL A 250 13.50 -58.44 35.16
N GLU A 251 12.47 -57.60 35.30
CA GLU A 251 11.39 -57.83 36.26
C GLU A 251 10.67 -59.17 36.04
N ASN A 252 10.35 -59.55 34.79
CA ASN A 252 9.71 -60.82 34.47
C ASN A 252 10.59 -62.04 34.76
N PHE A 253 11.88 -61.99 34.38
CA PHE A 253 12.81 -63.10 34.65
C PHE A 253 13.05 -63.30 36.15
N PHE A 254 13.09 -62.22 36.93
CA PHE A 254 13.31 -62.32 38.37
C PHE A 254 12.01 -62.60 39.15
N SER A 255 10.84 -62.15 38.68
CA SER A 255 9.53 -62.45 39.29
C SER A 255 9.24 -63.96 39.30
N THR A 256 9.67 -64.69 38.28
CA THR A 256 9.48 -66.16 38.18
C THR A 256 10.46 -66.98 39.03
N VAL A 257 11.55 -66.39 39.52
CA VAL A 257 12.61 -67.11 40.26
C VAL A 257 12.46 -66.95 41.79
N PHE A 258 11.66 -65.98 42.26
CA PHE A 258 11.57 -65.62 43.67
C PHE A 258 10.40 -66.23 44.46
N VAL A 259 9.54 -67.06 43.83
CA VAL A 259 8.50 -67.81 44.53
C VAL A 259 8.86 -69.30 44.49
N LYS A 260 9.44 -69.81 45.58
CA LYS A 260 9.39 -71.25 45.91
C LYS A 260 8.31 -71.44 46.95
N ASP A 261 7.29 -72.18 46.58
CA ASP A 261 6.22 -72.60 47.48
C ASP A 261 6.67 -73.89 48.17
N ASP A 262 7.10 -73.77 49.43
CA ASP A 262 7.19 -74.90 50.35
C ASP A 262 6.34 -74.53 51.58
N ASP A 263 5.35 -75.38 51.84
CA ASP A 263 4.32 -75.35 52.89
C ASP A 263 4.40 -74.22 53.93
N GLY A 264 3.53 -73.21 53.77
CA GLY A 264 2.92 -72.51 54.91
C GLY A 264 3.57 -71.22 55.41
N GLY A 265 4.47 -70.58 54.64
CA GLY A 265 4.97 -69.24 55.02
C GLY A 265 5.71 -68.51 53.90
N MET A 266 5.12 -67.42 53.40
CA MET A 266 5.72 -66.55 52.38
C MET A 266 6.95 -65.84 52.95
N GLN A 267 8.15 -66.42 52.80
CA GLN A 267 9.41 -65.75 53.13
C GLN A 267 10.02 -65.09 51.90
N VAL A 268 10.07 -63.75 51.93
CA VAL A 268 10.83 -62.95 50.97
C VAL A 268 12.32 -63.25 51.17
N SER A 269 12.96 -63.79 50.13
CA SER A 269 14.38 -64.15 50.13
C SER A 269 15.29 -62.95 50.46
N LYS A 270 16.26 -63.16 51.37
CA LYS A 270 17.22 -62.15 51.87
C LYS A 270 18.18 -61.58 50.81
N ASN A 271 18.12 -62.05 49.56
CA ASN A 271 19.00 -61.62 48.47
C ASN A 271 18.36 -60.60 47.51
N ALA A 272 17.34 -59.85 47.95
CA ALA A 272 16.67 -58.84 47.12
C ALA A 272 17.63 -57.76 46.53
N TRP A 273 18.79 -57.53 47.15
CA TRP A 273 19.79 -56.57 46.65
C TRP A 273 20.46 -57.00 45.33
N SER A 274 20.42 -58.30 44.97
CA SER A 274 20.93 -58.77 43.68
C SER A 274 20.11 -58.24 42.50
N MET A 275 18.85 -57.86 42.73
CA MET A 275 18.00 -57.22 41.70
C MET A 275 18.57 -55.87 41.27
N ALA A 276 18.95 -55.03 42.25
CA ALA A 276 19.56 -53.74 41.98
C ALA A 276 20.94 -53.89 41.31
N ALA A 277 21.72 -54.88 41.74
CA ALA A 277 23.06 -55.13 41.22
C ALA A 277 23.10 -55.51 39.73
N VAL A 278 22.03 -56.11 39.18
CA VAL A 278 21.95 -56.50 37.76
C VAL A 278 21.20 -55.46 36.92
N ALA A 279 20.14 -54.87 37.46
CA ALA A 279 19.31 -53.90 36.72
C ALA A 279 20.07 -52.58 36.42
N VAL A 280 20.84 -52.07 37.37
CA VAL A 280 21.59 -50.81 37.22
C VAL A 280 22.66 -50.88 36.12
N PRO A 281 23.54 -51.89 36.05
CA PRO A 281 24.51 -51.97 34.95
C PRO A 281 23.86 -52.23 33.59
N LEU A 282 22.76 -52.99 33.54
CA LEU A 282 22.04 -53.25 32.29
C LEU A 282 21.44 -51.95 31.71
N THR A 283 20.80 -51.14 32.56
CA THR A 283 20.24 -49.85 32.14
C THR A 283 21.33 -48.85 31.70
N LEU A 284 22.45 -48.80 32.41
CA LEU A 284 23.61 -48.00 32.00
C LEU A 284 24.21 -48.47 30.67
N PHE A 285 24.27 -49.79 30.43
CA PHE A 285 24.78 -50.36 29.19
C PHE A 285 23.90 -50.02 27.99
N VAL A 286 22.58 -50.15 28.14
CA VAL A 286 21.61 -49.77 27.10
C VAL A 286 21.67 -48.27 26.82
N PHE A 287 21.78 -47.42 27.85
CA PHE A 287 21.95 -45.97 27.70
C PHE A 287 23.27 -45.61 26.99
N ALA A 288 24.36 -46.30 27.33
CA ALA A 288 25.67 -46.09 26.72
C ALA A 288 25.67 -46.47 25.23
N ILE A 289 25.06 -47.60 24.86
CA ILE A 289 24.90 -48.00 23.45
C ILE A 289 24.09 -46.96 22.68
N TRP A 290 22.99 -46.47 23.26
CA TRP A 290 22.16 -45.45 22.62
C TRP A 290 22.89 -44.12 22.44
N GLN A 291 23.60 -43.63 23.47
CA GLN A 291 24.43 -42.43 23.36
C GLN A 291 25.51 -42.58 22.29
N LEU A 292 26.15 -43.76 22.20
CA LEU A 292 27.13 -44.06 21.16
C LEU A 292 26.46 -44.01 19.77
N TRP A 293 25.31 -44.65 19.62
CA TRP A 293 24.57 -44.69 18.37
C TRP A 293 24.11 -43.31 17.93
N LEU A 294 23.59 -42.48 18.84
CA LEU A 294 23.19 -41.10 18.56
C LEU A 294 24.40 -40.25 18.11
N ARG A 295 25.56 -40.41 18.74
CA ARG A 295 26.79 -39.71 18.35
C ARG A 295 27.32 -40.17 16.99
N PHE A 296 27.20 -41.46 16.67
CA PHE A 296 27.57 -41.99 15.35
C PHE A 296 26.60 -41.53 14.27
N GLU A 297 25.28 -41.53 14.51
CA GLU A 297 24.25 -41.09 13.56
C GLU A 297 24.38 -39.58 13.26
N LEU A 298 24.68 -38.75 14.28
CA LEU A 298 24.96 -37.32 14.12
C LEU A 298 26.24 -37.05 13.32
N GLN A 299 27.23 -37.95 13.36
CA GLN A 299 28.42 -37.88 12.50
C GLN A 299 28.16 -38.39 11.07
N LEU A 300 27.08 -39.16 10.85
CA LEU A 300 26.74 -39.80 9.58
C LEU A 300 25.58 -39.14 8.82
N GLN A 301 25.00 -38.03 9.31
CA GLN A 301 24.13 -37.21 8.46
C GLN A 301 24.94 -36.48 7.37
N PRO A 302 24.47 -36.49 6.10
CA PRO A 302 25.35 -36.60 4.94
C PRO A 302 25.62 -35.25 4.28
N THR A 303 26.74 -34.61 4.60
CA THR A 303 27.31 -33.58 3.71
C THR A 303 27.97 -34.21 2.46
N ALA A 304 28.25 -35.52 2.45
CA ALA A 304 28.93 -36.19 1.34
C ALA A 304 27.99 -36.84 0.30
N LEU A 305 26.85 -37.43 0.70
CA LEU A 305 26.00 -38.19 -0.24
C LEU A 305 25.07 -37.31 -1.09
N GLY A 306 24.60 -36.18 -0.55
CA GLY A 306 23.75 -35.22 -1.27
C GLY A 306 24.47 -34.49 -2.42
N GLY A 307 25.78 -34.27 -2.28
CA GLY A 307 26.63 -33.67 -3.32
C GLY A 307 26.90 -34.64 -4.48
N ALA A 308 27.18 -35.90 -4.17
CA ALA A 308 27.47 -36.93 -5.18
C ALA A 308 26.24 -37.23 -6.06
N LEU A 309 25.06 -37.37 -5.46
CA LEU A 309 23.81 -37.61 -6.21
C LEU A 309 23.39 -36.41 -7.07
N ARG A 310 23.52 -35.16 -6.58
CA ARG A 310 23.28 -33.95 -7.41
C ARG A 310 24.25 -33.86 -8.59
N SER A 311 25.51 -34.25 -8.41
CA SER A 311 26.50 -34.25 -9.50
C SER A 311 26.22 -35.33 -10.56
N MET A 312 25.68 -36.49 -10.16
CA MET A 312 25.26 -37.54 -11.08
C MET A 312 24.01 -37.15 -11.87
N PHE A 313 23.00 -36.54 -11.23
CA PHE A 313 21.80 -36.08 -11.94
C PHE A 313 22.08 -34.90 -12.88
N ARG A 314 23.02 -34.00 -12.55
CA ARG A 314 23.49 -32.96 -13.51
C ARG A 314 24.22 -33.55 -14.72
N ARG A 315 25.04 -34.59 -14.52
CA ARG A 315 25.75 -35.26 -15.64
C ARG A 315 24.83 -36.06 -16.55
N ARG A 316 23.68 -36.56 -16.07
CA ARG A 316 22.69 -37.22 -16.93
C ARG A 316 21.91 -36.23 -17.79
N ARG A 317 21.48 -35.07 -17.26
CA ARG A 317 20.80 -34.04 -18.07
C ARG A 317 21.69 -33.44 -19.16
N ALA A 318 22.96 -33.17 -18.86
CA ALA A 318 23.89 -32.63 -19.86
C ALA A 318 24.17 -33.61 -21.02
N LYS A 319 24.02 -34.92 -20.81
CA LYS A 319 24.16 -35.93 -21.86
C LYS A 319 22.90 -36.12 -22.72
N GLU A 320 21.75 -35.64 -22.27
CA GLU A 320 20.48 -35.70 -23.03
C GLU A 320 20.29 -34.49 -23.94
N GLU A 321 20.93 -33.35 -23.64
CA GLU A 321 20.90 -32.15 -24.49
C GLU A 321 21.92 -32.19 -25.65
N ASP A 322 22.99 -32.99 -25.54
CA ASP A 322 23.99 -33.18 -26.62
C ASP A 322 23.62 -34.32 -27.61
N ALA A 323 22.46 -34.96 -27.44
CA ALA A 323 21.99 -36.08 -28.26
C ALA A 323 20.70 -35.78 -29.05
N VAL A 324 20.31 -34.50 -29.16
CA VAL A 324 19.23 -34.01 -30.01
C VAL A 324 19.77 -33.47 -31.33
#